data_AF-A0AAU2XTN8-F1
#
_entry.id   AF-A0AAU2XTN8-F1
#
_cell.length_a   1.000
_cell.length_b   1.000
_cell.length_c   1.000
_cell.angle_alpha   90.00
_cell.angle_beta   90.00
_cell.angle_gamma   90.00
#
_symmetry.space_group_name_H-M   'P 1'
#
loop_
_entity.id
_entity.type
_entity.pdbx_description
1 polymer ?
#
loop_
_entity_poly.entity_id
_entity_poly.type
_entity_poly.pdbx_seq_one_letter_code
_entity_poly.pdbx_strand_id
1 'polypeptide(L)'
;MPKTKKAKADKSAGAAGSAKDSSKVKPPKPPKASQLSKVSKMSKKAREADEQGLDFARAWVEFPDPADDEQVFRCDLTWLTSRWNCIFGSGCQGIQAGRADDGCCTLGAHFSDEDDEKRVSEHVARLTPEIWQHHDEGMEHGWVSEDEDGDRQTRPFQGSCIFQNRPGFAGGAGCSLHILALKEDREPLETKPDVCWQLPVRRTYDWIDRPDDTRVLQVSIGEYDRRGWGPGGHDLHWWCTSATSAHGAGDPVYVSYRAELTELMGKAGYDRLVELCEERLASQLPLLAPHPADPVG
;
A
#
# COMPACT_ATOMS: atom_id res chain seq x y z
N MET A 1 28.56 55.62 -27.11
CA MET A 1 30.02 55.65 -27.40
C MET A 1 30.65 54.59 -26.52
N PRO A 2 31.60 53.74 -26.97
CA PRO A 2 32.34 53.65 -28.25
C PRO A 2 31.92 52.40 -29.09
N LYS A 3 31.58 52.45 -30.39
CA LYS A 3 32.43 52.42 -31.62
C LYS A 3 33.71 51.58 -31.42
N THR A 4 34.09 50.53 -32.15
CA THR A 4 33.92 50.05 -33.54
C THR A 4 34.72 48.71 -33.59
N LYS A 5 34.49 47.68 -34.42
CA LYS A 5 34.78 47.61 -35.87
C LYS A 5 34.44 46.19 -36.39
N LYS A 6 33.95 46.13 -37.63
CA LYS A 6 33.60 44.95 -38.45
C LYS A 6 34.82 44.24 -39.06
N ALA A 7 34.64 42.96 -39.43
CA ALA A 7 35.09 42.35 -40.69
C ALA A 7 34.10 41.21 -41.06
N LYS A 8 33.22 41.39 -42.06
CA LYS A 8 33.26 40.84 -43.45
C LYS A 8 33.54 39.33 -43.48
N ALA A 9 32.58 38.43 -43.74
CA ALA A 9 31.78 38.18 -44.96
C ALA A 9 32.62 37.64 -46.13
N ASP A 10 32.48 36.34 -46.39
CA ASP A 10 32.67 35.75 -47.71
C ASP A 10 31.39 35.01 -48.14
N LYS A 11 31.00 35.29 -49.38
CA LYS A 11 29.88 34.73 -50.14
C LYS A 11 30.48 33.84 -51.24
N SER A 12 29.87 32.68 -51.50
CA SER A 12 29.46 32.21 -52.84
C SER A 12 28.89 30.80 -52.72
N ALA A 13 27.61 30.60 -53.04
CA ALA A 13 27.12 29.94 -54.28
C ALA A 13 27.54 28.45 -54.35
N GLY A 14 26.67 27.44 -54.38
CA GLY A 14 25.37 27.32 -55.02
C GLY A 14 25.48 26.17 -56.04
N ALA A 15 24.95 24.99 -55.74
CA ALA A 15 24.62 23.96 -56.74
C ALA A 15 23.73 22.86 -56.12
N ALA A 16 22.57 22.66 -56.71
CA ALA A 16 21.70 21.52 -56.48
C ALA A 16 22.31 20.25 -57.10
N GLY A 17 22.13 19.11 -56.43
CA GLY A 17 22.50 17.78 -56.93
C GLY A 17 21.90 16.69 -56.05
N SER A 18 20.99 15.92 -56.62
CA SER A 18 20.12 14.95 -55.96
C SER A 18 20.80 13.62 -55.57
N ALA A 19 20.28 13.05 -54.48
CA ALA A 19 19.94 11.64 -54.28
C ALA A 19 20.96 10.62 -53.72
N LYS A 20 20.45 9.91 -52.68
CA LYS A 20 20.73 8.53 -52.19
C LYS A 20 21.96 8.32 -51.30
N ASP A 21 21.72 8.15 -49.99
CA ASP A 21 21.67 6.82 -49.37
C ASP A 21 21.18 6.93 -47.91
N SER A 22 19.92 6.57 -47.66
CA SER A 22 19.37 6.45 -46.31
C SER A 22 19.36 4.97 -45.93
N SER A 23 20.33 4.56 -45.12
CA SER A 23 20.41 3.23 -44.53
C SER A 23 19.16 2.96 -43.69
N LYS A 24 18.28 2.09 -44.20
CA LYS A 24 17.11 1.55 -43.50
C LYS A 24 17.53 0.74 -42.28
N VAL A 25 17.50 1.34 -41.09
CA VAL A 25 17.37 0.57 -39.85
C VAL A 25 15.88 0.23 -39.72
N LYS A 26 15.53 -1.04 -39.93
CA LYS A 26 14.16 -1.52 -39.68
C LYS A 26 13.87 -1.45 -38.17
N PRO A 27 12.69 -0.96 -37.75
CA PRO A 27 12.29 -1.07 -36.35
C PRO A 27 12.23 -2.56 -35.95
N PRO A 28 12.57 -2.89 -34.68
CA PRO A 28 12.51 -4.26 -34.20
C PRO A 28 11.10 -4.81 -34.38
N LYS A 29 11.00 -6.04 -34.90
CA LYS A 29 9.69 -6.71 -35.08
C LYS A 29 9.02 -6.85 -33.71
N PRO A 30 7.70 -6.61 -33.61
CA PRO A 30 6.98 -6.85 -32.38
C PRO A 30 7.15 -8.32 -31.96
N PRO A 31 7.29 -8.60 -30.66
CA PRO A 31 7.49 -9.94 -30.16
C PRO A 31 6.32 -10.84 -30.59
N LYS A 32 6.62 -12.08 -30.95
CA LYS A 32 5.58 -13.05 -31.33
C LYS A 32 4.67 -13.33 -30.13
N ALA A 33 3.40 -13.64 -30.36
CA ALA A 33 2.44 -13.99 -29.31
C ALA A 33 2.94 -15.11 -28.36
N SER A 34 3.74 -16.05 -28.86
CA SER A 34 4.38 -17.10 -28.06
C SER A 34 5.53 -16.60 -27.16
N GLN A 35 6.18 -15.50 -27.51
CA GLN A 35 7.19 -14.85 -26.68
C GLN A 35 6.51 -14.00 -25.61
N LEU A 36 5.44 -13.28 -25.96
CA LEU A 36 4.62 -12.54 -24.99
C LEU A 36 4.00 -13.47 -23.94
N SER A 37 3.49 -14.64 -24.35
CA SER A 37 2.94 -15.63 -23.41
C SER A 37 4.01 -16.29 -22.54
N LYS A 38 5.23 -16.48 -23.06
CA LYS A 38 6.37 -16.99 -22.28
C LYS A 38 6.88 -15.97 -21.26
N VAL A 39 6.98 -14.69 -21.64
CA VAL A 39 7.34 -13.58 -20.73
C VAL A 39 6.27 -13.41 -19.64
N SER A 40 5.00 -13.46 -20.00
CA SER A 40 3.88 -13.42 -19.05
C SER A 40 3.91 -14.61 -18.06
N LYS A 41 4.20 -15.82 -18.53
CA LYS A 41 4.38 -17.00 -17.65
C LYS A 41 5.61 -16.88 -16.74
N MET A 42 6.71 -16.33 -17.25
CA MET A 42 7.92 -16.10 -16.44
C MET A 42 7.70 -15.01 -15.40
N SER A 43 6.95 -13.94 -15.71
CA SER A 43 6.61 -12.92 -14.71
C SER A 43 5.65 -13.47 -13.66
N LYS A 44 4.68 -14.31 -14.05
CA LYS A 44 3.83 -15.04 -13.08
C LYS A 44 4.65 -15.89 -12.11
N LYS A 45 5.59 -16.69 -12.64
CA LYS A 45 6.46 -17.53 -11.81
C LYS A 45 7.38 -16.73 -10.90
N ALA A 46 7.85 -15.56 -11.34
CA ALA A 46 8.67 -14.67 -10.52
C ALA A 46 7.85 -14.05 -9.37
N ARG A 47 6.58 -13.70 -9.60
CA ARG A 47 5.65 -13.24 -8.56
C ARG A 47 5.32 -14.32 -7.54
N GLU A 48 4.98 -15.51 -8.03
CA GLU A 48 4.73 -16.68 -7.18
C GLU A 48 5.97 -17.07 -6.36
N ALA A 49 7.18 -16.71 -6.82
CA ALA A 49 8.41 -16.92 -6.08
C ALA A 49 8.73 -15.80 -5.09
N ASP A 50 8.14 -14.61 -5.26
CA ASP A 50 8.30 -13.47 -4.36
C ASP A 50 7.45 -13.63 -3.09
N GLU A 51 6.21 -14.14 -3.24
CA GLU A 51 5.34 -14.42 -2.11
C GLU A 51 5.67 -15.73 -1.41
N GLN A 52 5.68 -15.69 -0.09
CA GLN A 52 5.82 -16.85 0.77
C GLN A 52 4.46 -17.51 1.03
N GLY A 53 4.48 -18.80 1.33
CA GLY A 53 3.28 -19.53 1.75
C GLY A 53 2.72 -19.01 3.08
N LEU A 54 1.41 -19.16 3.29
CA LEU A 54 0.69 -18.59 4.45
C LEU A 54 0.69 -19.50 5.69
N ASP A 55 1.07 -20.76 5.53
CA ASP A 55 1.02 -21.81 6.54
C ASP A 55 2.42 -22.06 7.13
N PHE A 56 2.88 -21.10 7.93
CA PHE A 56 4.11 -21.18 8.72
C PHE A 56 3.82 -21.01 10.20
N ALA A 57 4.76 -21.42 11.05
CA ALA A 57 4.64 -21.22 12.49
C ALA A 57 4.58 -19.71 12.80
N ARG A 58 3.68 -19.31 13.70
CA ARG A 58 3.56 -17.93 14.19
C ARG A 58 3.83 -17.88 15.68
N ALA A 59 4.52 -16.84 16.13
CA ALA A 59 4.68 -16.52 17.53
C ALA A 59 3.60 -15.49 17.91
N TRP A 60 2.68 -15.89 18.78
CA TRP A 60 1.66 -15.00 19.33
C TRP A 60 1.98 -14.68 20.78
N VAL A 61 1.67 -13.46 21.20
CA VAL A 61 1.66 -13.07 22.60
C VAL A 61 0.25 -12.65 23.01
N GLU A 62 -0.15 -13.04 24.20
CA GLU A 62 -1.42 -12.63 24.80
C GLU A 62 -1.14 -11.88 26.09
N PHE A 63 -1.80 -10.73 26.27
CA PHE A 63 -1.68 -9.92 27.48
C PHE A 63 -2.97 -9.13 27.75
N PRO A 64 -3.32 -8.84 29.02
CA PRO A 64 -4.46 -7.99 29.36
C PRO A 64 -4.30 -6.59 28.78
N ASP A 65 -5.40 -5.96 28.35
CA ASP A 65 -5.36 -4.54 28.02
C ASP A 65 -5.11 -3.73 29.32
N PRO A 66 -4.05 -2.91 29.40
CA PRO A 66 -3.82 -2.07 30.57
C PRO A 66 -4.91 -1.03 30.85
N ALA A 67 -5.77 -0.72 29.86
CA ALA A 67 -6.84 0.26 29.97
C ALA A 67 -8.24 -0.34 30.17
N ASP A 68 -8.41 -1.66 29.99
CA ASP A 68 -9.72 -2.35 30.04
C ASP A 68 -9.55 -3.78 30.56
N ASP A 69 -10.13 -4.09 31.72
CA ASP A 69 -10.01 -5.39 32.37
C ASP A 69 -10.93 -6.48 31.77
N GLU A 70 -11.88 -6.10 30.91
CA GLU A 70 -12.73 -7.02 30.14
C GLU A 70 -12.12 -7.37 28.76
N GLN A 71 -10.92 -6.85 28.46
CA GLN A 71 -10.24 -7.02 27.19
C GLN A 71 -8.86 -7.70 27.33
N VAL A 72 -8.51 -8.55 26.37
CA VAL A 72 -7.15 -9.06 26.17
C VAL A 72 -6.70 -8.83 24.74
N PHE A 73 -5.42 -8.48 24.58
CA PHE A 73 -4.78 -8.43 23.28
C PHE A 73 -4.13 -9.77 22.95
N ARG A 74 -4.26 -10.18 21.69
CA ARG A 74 -3.55 -11.30 21.08
C ARG A 74 -2.78 -10.80 19.87
N CYS A 75 -1.47 -10.62 20.00
CA CYS A 75 -0.64 -9.94 18.99
C CYS A 75 0.31 -10.90 18.28
N ASP A 76 0.36 -10.83 16.95
CA ASP A 76 1.26 -11.63 16.10
C ASP A 76 2.67 -11.04 16.11
N LEU A 77 3.53 -11.57 16.97
CA LEU A 77 4.91 -11.13 17.04
C LEU A 77 5.72 -11.54 15.80
N THR A 78 5.33 -12.57 15.06
CA THR A 78 5.99 -12.91 13.79
C THR A 78 5.79 -11.79 12.77
N TRP A 79 4.58 -11.23 12.69
CA TRP A 79 4.27 -10.08 11.84
C TRP A 79 4.84 -8.76 12.38
N LEU A 80 4.57 -8.44 13.64
CA LEU A 80 4.87 -7.12 14.21
C LEU A 80 6.38 -6.85 14.34
N THR A 81 7.18 -7.91 14.45
CA THR A 81 8.66 -7.81 14.44
C THR A 81 9.29 -8.03 13.07
N SER A 82 8.47 -8.20 12.02
CA SER A 82 8.97 -8.37 10.66
C SER A 82 9.54 -7.07 10.08
N ARG A 83 10.31 -7.19 8.99
CA ARG A 83 10.91 -6.06 8.25
C ARG A 83 10.06 -5.60 7.07
N TRP A 84 8.75 -5.84 7.13
CA TRP A 84 7.82 -5.36 6.12
C TRP A 84 7.73 -3.83 6.12
N ASN A 85 7.64 -3.23 4.93
CA ASN A 85 7.19 -1.85 4.74
C ASN A 85 6.40 -1.72 3.43
N CYS A 86 5.49 -0.75 3.36
CA CYS A 86 4.78 -0.45 2.13
C CYS A 86 5.76 0.05 1.05
N ILE A 87 5.81 -0.66 -0.08
CA ILE A 87 6.66 -0.31 -1.24
C ILE A 87 5.87 0.32 -2.39
N PHE A 88 4.74 0.96 -2.11
CA PHE A 88 3.99 1.72 -3.12
C PHE A 88 4.90 2.76 -3.81
N GLY A 89 4.84 2.83 -5.13
CA GLY A 89 5.74 3.68 -5.93
C GLY A 89 7.20 3.20 -5.99
N SER A 90 7.57 2.15 -5.25
CA SER A 90 8.95 1.64 -5.10
C SER A 90 9.05 0.13 -5.33
N GLY A 91 8.28 -0.40 -6.28
CA GLY A 91 8.31 -1.83 -6.64
C GLY A 91 7.03 -2.61 -6.31
N CYS A 92 6.02 -1.96 -5.71
CA CYS A 92 4.69 -2.54 -5.57
C CYS A 92 4.15 -3.05 -6.92
N GLN A 93 3.61 -4.26 -6.94
CA GLN A 93 3.13 -4.90 -8.16
C GLN A 93 1.62 -4.75 -8.37
N GLY A 94 0.91 -4.22 -7.36
CA GLY A 94 -0.54 -4.03 -7.36
C GLY A 94 -1.33 -5.33 -7.23
N ILE A 95 -2.57 -5.21 -6.77
CA ILE A 95 -3.48 -6.37 -6.63
C ILE A 95 -4.10 -6.80 -7.96
N GLN A 96 -4.01 -5.96 -9.00
CA GLN A 96 -4.55 -6.22 -10.33
C GLN A 96 -3.43 -6.28 -11.37
N ALA A 97 -3.47 -7.32 -12.21
CA ALA A 97 -2.45 -7.53 -13.23
C ALA A 97 -2.32 -6.33 -14.18
N GLY A 98 -1.09 -5.81 -14.31
CA GLY A 98 -0.80 -4.67 -15.19
C GLY A 98 -1.22 -3.31 -14.64
N ARG A 99 -1.64 -3.24 -13.37
CA ARG A 99 -2.03 -2.00 -12.67
C ARG A 99 -1.20 -1.78 -11.41
N ALA A 100 0.12 -1.98 -11.52
CA ALA A 100 1.07 -1.84 -10.42
C ALA A 100 1.00 -0.46 -9.74
N ASP A 101 0.80 0.59 -10.53
CA ASP A 101 0.68 1.98 -10.06
C ASP A 101 -0.56 2.22 -9.18
N ASP A 102 -1.53 1.30 -9.16
CA ASP A 102 -2.74 1.42 -8.34
C ASP A 102 -2.58 0.78 -6.96
N GLY A 103 -1.58 -0.08 -6.76
CA GLY A 103 -1.35 -0.74 -5.48
C GLY A 103 -2.57 -1.56 -5.02
N CYS A 104 -2.98 -1.36 -3.77
CA CYS A 104 -4.19 -1.94 -3.18
C CYS A 104 -5.47 -1.12 -3.45
N CYS A 105 -5.37 0.05 -4.08
CA CYS A 105 -6.51 0.97 -4.25
C CYS A 105 -7.49 0.55 -5.36
N THR A 106 -7.21 -0.52 -6.12
CA THR A 106 -7.96 -0.89 -7.32
C THR A 106 -9.47 -1.05 -7.08
N LEU A 107 -9.85 -1.61 -5.93
CA LEU A 107 -11.23 -1.99 -5.65
C LEU A 107 -12.08 -0.85 -5.08
N GLY A 108 -11.48 0.27 -4.68
CA GLY A 108 -12.12 1.19 -3.74
C GLY A 108 -11.82 0.79 -2.30
N ALA A 109 -12.54 1.39 -1.36
CA ALA A 109 -12.40 1.15 0.06
C ALA A 109 -13.78 1.24 0.71
N HIS A 110 -14.25 0.11 1.24
CA HIS A 110 -15.45 0.05 2.05
C HIS A 110 -15.29 0.86 3.33
N PHE A 111 -16.34 1.59 3.69
CA PHE A 111 -16.40 2.25 4.99
C PHE A 111 -16.74 1.23 6.06
N SER A 112 -16.11 1.33 7.23
CA SER A 112 -16.42 0.45 8.36
C SER A 112 -17.82 0.72 8.92
N ASP A 113 -18.22 2.00 8.95
CA ASP A 113 -19.54 2.47 9.36
C ASP A 113 -19.83 3.89 8.81
N GLU A 114 -20.95 4.48 9.23
CA GLU A 114 -21.36 5.84 8.85
C GLU A 114 -20.40 6.92 9.40
N ASP A 115 -19.74 6.67 10.53
CA ASP A 115 -18.81 7.61 11.15
C ASP A 115 -17.47 7.65 10.39
N ASP A 116 -16.99 6.51 9.87
CA ASP A 116 -15.84 6.47 8.95
C ASP A 116 -16.11 7.28 7.68
N GLU A 117 -17.25 7.06 7.02
CA GLU A 117 -17.60 7.83 5.84
C GLU A 117 -17.71 9.33 6.14
N LYS A 118 -18.36 9.69 7.26
CA LYS A 118 -18.50 11.08 7.67
C LYS A 118 -17.14 11.72 7.92
N ARG A 119 -16.24 11.06 8.67
CA ARG A 119 -14.87 11.54 8.90
C ARG A 119 -14.13 11.74 7.58
N VAL A 120 -14.19 10.77 6.67
CA VAL A 120 -13.57 10.89 5.34
C VAL A 120 -14.16 12.08 4.57
N SER A 121 -15.48 12.29 4.63
CA SER A 121 -16.14 13.41 3.94
C SER A 121 -15.62 14.79 4.37
N GLU A 122 -15.31 14.97 5.66
CA GLU A 122 -14.75 16.21 6.20
C GLU A 122 -13.34 16.48 5.63
N HIS A 123 -12.57 15.43 5.38
CA HIS A 123 -11.26 15.54 4.74
C HIS A 123 -11.38 15.74 3.22
N VAL A 124 -12.32 15.07 2.55
CA VAL A 124 -12.60 15.25 1.12
C VAL A 124 -12.99 16.68 0.80
N ALA A 125 -13.77 17.34 1.66
CA ALA A 125 -14.17 18.74 1.48
C ALA A 125 -12.98 19.73 1.42
N ARG A 126 -11.77 19.31 1.83
CA ARG A 126 -10.54 20.10 1.81
C ARG A 126 -9.61 19.72 0.67
N LEU A 127 -9.93 18.68 -0.09
CA LEU A 127 -9.20 18.34 -1.31
C LEU A 127 -9.42 19.42 -2.37
N THR A 128 -8.39 19.65 -3.16
CA THR A 128 -8.36 20.66 -4.22
C THR A 128 -7.90 20.04 -5.53
N PRO A 129 -8.15 20.66 -6.69
CA PRO A 129 -7.63 20.18 -7.97
C PRO A 129 -6.10 20.05 -8.02
N GLU A 130 -5.37 20.73 -7.14
CA GLU A 130 -3.91 20.61 -7.01
C GLU A 130 -3.47 19.36 -6.24
N ILE A 131 -4.35 18.77 -5.44
CA ILE A 131 -4.07 17.58 -4.59
C ILE A 131 -4.77 16.34 -5.15
N TRP A 132 -5.94 16.49 -5.76
CA TRP A 132 -6.78 15.40 -6.22
C TRP A 132 -7.04 15.51 -7.71
N GLN A 133 -6.43 14.60 -8.48
CA GLN A 133 -6.49 14.57 -9.94
C GLN A 133 -7.93 14.51 -10.48
N HIS A 134 -8.80 13.80 -9.77
CA HIS A 134 -10.19 13.58 -10.15
C HIS A 134 -11.16 14.45 -9.35
N HIS A 135 -10.70 15.60 -8.85
CA HIS A 135 -11.49 16.51 -8.03
C HIS A 135 -12.82 16.88 -8.67
N ASP A 136 -12.80 17.41 -9.90
CA ASP A 136 -14.03 17.87 -10.56
C ASP A 136 -15.04 16.73 -10.75
N GLU A 137 -14.57 15.55 -11.18
CA GLU A 137 -15.39 14.34 -11.31
C GLU A 137 -15.98 13.91 -9.96
N GLY A 138 -15.19 13.92 -8.89
CA GLY A 138 -15.64 13.51 -7.56
C GLY A 138 -16.60 14.51 -6.91
N MET A 139 -16.49 15.79 -7.24
CA MET A 139 -17.37 16.84 -6.75
C MET A 139 -18.67 16.94 -7.56
N GLU A 140 -18.64 16.72 -8.87
CA GLU A 140 -19.82 16.79 -9.73
C GLU A 140 -20.66 15.49 -9.69
N HIS A 141 -20.00 14.33 -9.64
CA HIS A 141 -20.65 13.03 -9.77
C HIS A 141 -20.51 12.14 -8.50
N GLY A 142 -19.98 12.71 -7.42
CA GLY A 142 -19.82 12.04 -6.13
C GLY A 142 -18.55 11.19 -6.05
N TRP A 143 -18.13 10.84 -4.84
CA TRP A 143 -16.92 10.03 -4.57
C TRP A 143 -17.22 8.74 -3.81
N VAL A 144 -18.50 8.46 -3.55
CA VAL A 144 -19.01 7.22 -2.93
C VAL A 144 -19.84 6.45 -3.95
N SER A 145 -19.79 5.13 -3.88
CA SER A 145 -20.70 4.22 -4.60
C SER A 145 -21.13 3.08 -3.68
N GLU A 146 -22.22 2.41 -4.03
CA GLU A 146 -22.61 1.12 -3.45
C GLU A 146 -22.04 -0.02 -4.31
N ASP A 147 -21.63 -1.11 -3.67
CA ASP A 147 -21.26 -2.34 -4.36
C ASP A 147 -22.48 -3.22 -4.68
N GLU A 148 -22.23 -4.47 -5.10
CA GLU A 148 -23.30 -5.41 -5.48
C GLU A 148 -24.18 -5.83 -4.30
N ASP A 149 -23.66 -5.74 -3.08
CA ASP A 149 -24.35 -6.09 -1.84
C ASP A 149 -25.02 -4.87 -1.18
N GLY A 150 -24.82 -3.67 -1.74
CA GLY A 150 -25.36 -2.41 -1.23
C GLY A 150 -24.46 -1.74 -0.20
N ASP A 151 -23.24 -2.25 0.02
CA ASP A 151 -22.29 -1.68 0.96
C ASP A 151 -21.62 -0.44 0.37
N ARG A 152 -21.47 0.60 1.19
CA ARG A 152 -20.91 1.88 0.75
C ARG A 152 -19.38 1.85 0.74
N GLN A 153 -18.80 2.35 -0.34
CA GLN A 153 -17.35 2.43 -0.53
C GLN A 153 -16.93 3.66 -1.31
N THR A 154 -15.66 4.04 -1.23
CA THR A 154 -15.10 5.05 -2.15
C THR A 154 -15.26 4.57 -3.60
N ARG A 155 -15.75 5.45 -4.48
CA ARG A 155 -16.13 5.12 -5.87
C ARG A 155 -14.92 4.63 -6.68
N PRO A 156 -14.97 3.41 -7.27
CA PRO A 156 -14.03 3.00 -8.30
C PRO A 156 -14.23 3.85 -9.56
N PHE A 157 -13.16 4.48 -10.03
CA PHE A 157 -13.15 5.34 -11.21
C PHE A 157 -11.98 5.00 -12.13
N GLN A 158 -12.27 4.66 -13.38
CA GLN A 158 -11.26 4.27 -14.38
C GLN A 158 -10.33 3.13 -13.90
N GLY A 159 -10.91 2.20 -13.14
CA GLY A 159 -10.28 0.97 -12.65
C GLY A 159 -9.40 1.12 -11.41
N SER A 160 -9.52 2.21 -10.65
CA SER A 160 -8.97 2.34 -9.28
C SER A 160 -9.83 3.29 -8.45
N CYS A 161 -9.64 3.37 -7.14
CA CYS A 161 -10.30 4.35 -6.28
C CYS A 161 -10.18 5.78 -6.86
N ILE A 162 -11.28 6.54 -6.80
CA ILE A 162 -11.35 7.93 -7.30
C ILE A 162 -10.32 8.85 -6.64
N PHE A 163 -9.87 8.53 -5.43
CA PHE A 163 -8.85 9.30 -4.71
C PHE A 163 -7.42 8.95 -5.12
N GLN A 164 -7.19 7.92 -5.93
CA GLN A 164 -5.85 7.60 -6.42
C GLN A 164 -5.48 8.54 -7.57
N ASN A 165 -4.41 9.31 -7.37
CA ASN A 165 -3.75 10.08 -8.40
C ASN A 165 -2.77 9.18 -9.18
N ARG A 166 -2.89 9.23 -10.50
CA ARG A 166 -2.10 8.43 -11.43
C ARG A 166 -0.67 8.98 -11.54
N PRO A 167 0.31 8.16 -11.97
CA PRO A 167 1.66 8.63 -12.26
C PRO A 167 1.68 9.83 -13.21
N GLY A 168 2.50 10.83 -12.89
CA GLY A 168 2.64 12.05 -13.68
C GLY A 168 1.70 13.20 -13.31
N PHE A 169 0.77 13.00 -12.36
CA PHE A 169 -0.02 14.10 -11.81
C PHE A 169 0.87 15.06 -10.98
N ALA A 170 0.73 16.37 -11.20
CA ALA A 170 1.58 17.39 -10.59
C ALA A 170 1.47 17.43 -9.06
N GLY A 171 0.30 17.06 -8.50
CA GLY A 171 0.07 16.96 -7.06
C GLY A 171 0.70 15.74 -6.38
N GLY A 172 1.31 14.83 -7.16
CA GLY A 172 1.90 13.58 -6.69
C GLY A 172 1.00 12.37 -6.96
N ALA A 173 1.63 11.23 -7.24
CA ALA A 173 0.94 9.94 -7.44
C ALA A 173 0.60 9.29 -6.09
N GLY A 174 -0.48 8.51 -6.05
CA GLY A 174 -0.97 7.85 -4.83
C GLY A 174 -2.27 8.44 -4.30
N CYS A 175 -2.62 8.12 -3.05
CA CYS A 175 -3.89 8.55 -2.46
C CYS A 175 -3.88 10.05 -2.15
N SER A 176 -4.83 10.80 -2.70
CA SER A 176 -5.01 12.23 -2.44
C SER A 176 -5.31 12.55 -0.97
N LEU A 177 -6.00 11.67 -0.23
CA LEU A 177 -6.20 11.82 1.22
C LEU A 177 -4.89 11.67 2.00
N HIS A 178 -4.04 10.72 1.60
CA HIS A 178 -2.69 10.59 2.18
C HIS A 178 -1.84 11.85 1.90
N ILE A 179 -1.88 12.38 0.67
CA ILE A 179 -1.18 13.62 0.32
C ILE A 179 -1.71 14.82 1.13
N LEU A 180 -3.03 14.88 1.35
CA LEU A 180 -3.65 15.89 2.20
C LEU A 180 -3.12 15.83 3.63
N ALA A 181 -3.09 14.65 4.25
CA ALA A 181 -2.57 14.46 5.61
C ALA A 181 -1.13 14.99 5.73
N LEU A 182 -0.24 14.60 4.81
CA LEU A 182 1.15 15.05 4.83
C LEU A 182 1.28 16.57 4.63
N LYS A 183 0.44 17.18 3.78
CA LYS A 183 0.43 18.64 3.59
C LYS A 183 -0.04 19.40 4.83
N GLU A 184 -0.83 18.75 5.67
CA GLU A 184 -1.38 19.32 6.91
C GLU A 184 -0.59 18.93 8.16
N ASP A 185 0.53 18.23 8.01
CA ASP A 185 1.35 17.72 9.11
C ASP A 185 0.54 16.80 10.05
N ARG A 186 -0.24 15.91 9.45
CA ARG A 186 -1.11 14.93 10.13
C ARG A 186 -0.72 13.50 9.78
N GLU A 187 -1.15 12.57 10.62
CA GLU A 187 -1.01 11.16 10.31
C GLU A 187 -1.98 10.75 9.19
N PRO A 188 -1.55 9.97 8.18
CA PRO A 188 -2.43 9.54 7.11
C PRO A 188 -3.68 8.79 7.58
N LEU A 189 -3.60 8.07 8.71
CA LEU A 189 -4.73 7.36 9.31
C LEU A 189 -5.90 8.28 9.65
N GLU A 190 -5.63 9.54 9.99
CA GLU A 190 -6.68 10.49 10.37
C GLU A 190 -7.58 10.82 9.18
N THR A 191 -7.02 10.85 7.98
CA THR A 191 -7.72 11.32 6.76
C THR A 191 -8.28 10.21 5.88
N LYS A 192 -7.75 9.00 6.00
CA LYS A 192 -8.06 7.88 5.12
C LYS A 192 -9.27 7.08 5.65
N PRO A 193 -10.00 6.35 4.79
CA PRO A 193 -10.97 5.36 5.26
C PRO A 193 -10.32 4.28 6.11
N ASP A 194 -11.09 3.68 7.02
CA ASP A 194 -10.59 2.71 8.00
C ASP A 194 -9.82 1.56 7.38
N VAL A 195 -10.40 0.91 6.37
CA VAL A 195 -9.77 -0.20 5.65
C VAL A 195 -8.43 0.21 5.04
N CYS A 196 -8.31 1.45 4.55
CA CYS A 196 -7.13 1.91 3.85
C CYS A 196 -5.93 2.23 4.76
N TRP A 197 -6.15 2.69 5.98
CA TRP A 197 -5.06 2.96 6.91
C TRP A 197 -4.73 1.76 7.79
N GLN A 198 -5.71 0.91 8.09
CA GLN A 198 -5.47 -0.31 8.85
C GLN A 198 -4.58 -1.28 8.07
N LEU A 199 -4.73 -1.37 6.74
CA LEU A 199 -3.88 -2.23 5.93
C LEU A 199 -2.38 -1.87 6.08
N PRO A 200 -1.49 -2.87 6.25
CA PRO A 200 -1.76 -4.31 6.23
C PRO A 200 -1.91 -4.95 7.63
N VAL A 201 -2.23 -4.17 8.66
CA VAL A 201 -2.57 -4.71 9.98
C VAL A 201 -4.02 -5.19 9.94
N ARG A 202 -4.24 -6.41 10.43
CA ARG A 202 -5.57 -6.98 10.60
C ARG A 202 -5.93 -6.96 12.08
N ARG A 203 -7.08 -6.36 12.39
CA ARG A 203 -7.71 -6.41 13.71
C ARG A 203 -8.96 -7.30 13.65
N THR A 204 -9.09 -8.23 14.60
CA THR A 204 -10.31 -9.05 14.76
C THR A 204 -10.73 -9.09 16.22
N TYR A 205 -11.99 -9.45 16.44
CA TYR A 205 -12.64 -9.45 17.75
C TYR A 205 -13.31 -10.79 17.97
N ASP A 206 -12.98 -11.46 19.07
CA ASP A 206 -13.58 -12.72 19.48
C ASP A 206 -13.98 -12.64 20.95
N TRP A 207 -15.22 -13.00 21.26
CA TRP A 207 -15.64 -13.17 22.64
C TRP A 207 -15.28 -14.57 23.12
N ILE A 208 -14.54 -14.66 24.23
CA ILE A 208 -14.11 -15.93 24.83
C ILE A 208 -14.83 -16.11 26.16
N ASP A 209 -15.63 -17.18 26.26
CA ASP A 209 -16.20 -17.66 27.51
C ASP A 209 -15.14 -18.51 28.24
N ARG A 210 -14.85 -18.17 29.50
CA ARG A 210 -13.83 -18.85 30.31
C ARG A 210 -14.47 -19.85 31.28
N PRO A 211 -13.73 -20.86 31.76
CA PRO A 211 -14.25 -21.86 32.70
C PRO A 211 -14.66 -21.33 34.08
N ASP A 212 -14.31 -20.09 34.40
CA ASP A 212 -14.66 -19.40 35.65
C ASP A 212 -15.92 -18.52 35.51
N ASP A 213 -16.74 -18.78 34.48
CA ASP A 213 -17.97 -18.06 34.14
C ASP A 213 -17.74 -16.57 33.76
N THR A 214 -16.49 -16.15 33.56
CA THR A 214 -16.18 -14.83 33.00
C THR A 214 -16.17 -14.85 31.47
N ARG A 215 -16.40 -13.68 30.88
CA ARG A 215 -16.34 -13.48 29.42
C ARG A 215 -15.41 -12.32 29.13
N VAL A 216 -14.52 -12.51 28.17
CA VAL A 216 -13.50 -11.52 27.79
C VAL A 216 -13.57 -11.25 26.29
N LEU A 217 -13.35 -9.99 25.89
CA LEU A 217 -13.13 -9.63 24.50
C LEU A 217 -11.65 -9.84 24.15
N GLN A 218 -11.36 -10.77 23.24
CA GLN A 218 -10.04 -10.91 22.65
C GLN A 218 -9.94 -10.05 21.38
N VAL A 219 -9.06 -9.05 21.42
CA VAL A 219 -8.69 -8.26 20.24
C VAL A 219 -7.40 -8.83 19.66
N SER A 220 -7.48 -9.41 18.47
CA SER A 220 -6.29 -9.92 17.78
C SER A 220 -5.72 -8.88 16.82
N ILE A 221 -4.40 -8.67 16.86
CA ILE A 221 -3.66 -7.78 15.96
C ILE A 221 -2.63 -8.63 15.21
N GLY A 222 -2.73 -8.70 13.89
CA GLY A 222 -1.83 -9.52 13.08
C GLY A 222 -1.69 -9.07 11.64
N GLU A 223 -1.10 -9.95 10.83
CA GLU A 223 -0.91 -9.72 9.40
C GLU A 223 -2.24 -9.81 8.64
N TYR A 224 -2.51 -8.81 7.81
CA TYR A 224 -3.57 -8.88 6.82
C TYR A 224 -3.07 -9.64 5.59
N ASP A 225 -3.07 -10.97 5.67
CA ASP A 225 -2.71 -11.83 4.55
C ASP A 225 -3.87 -11.99 3.54
N ARG A 226 -3.65 -12.76 2.46
CA ARG A 226 -4.65 -13.00 1.42
C ARG A 226 -6.00 -13.53 1.96
N ARG A 227 -6.02 -14.29 3.04
CA ARG A 227 -7.27 -14.81 3.65
C ARG A 227 -8.11 -13.70 4.27
N GLY A 228 -7.48 -12.57 4.65
CA GLY A 228 -8.19 -11.39 5.14
C GLY A 228 -9.16 -10.80 4.12
N TRP A 229 -8.87 -10.96 2.83
CA TRP A 229 -9.70 -10.51 1.71
C TRP A 229 -10.88 -11.46 1.39
N GLY A 230 -11.11 -12.48 2.22
CA GLY A 230 -12.08 -13.53 1.93
C GLY A 230 -11.69 -14.38 0.71
N PRO A 231 -12.65 -15.04 0.05
CA PRO A 231 -12.37 -15.92 -1.08
C PRO A 231 -11.61 -15.25 -2.24
N GLY A 232 -11.89 -13.96 -2.50
CA GLY A 232 -11.26 -13.19 -3.58
C GLY A 232 -9.77 -12.88 -3.35
N GLY A 233 -9.26 -13.01 -2.12
CA GLY A 233 -7.86 -12.78 -1.80
C GLY A 233 -6.87 -13.70 -2.52
N HIS A 234 -7.32 -14.90 -2.89
CA HIS A 234 -6.52 -15.86 -3.66
C HIS A 234 -6.36 -15.45 -5.13
N ASP A 235 -7.24 -14.59 -5.63
CA ASP A 235 -7.21 -14.10 -7.01
C ASP A 235 -6.39 -12.81 -7.18
N LEU A 236 -5.94 -12.19 -6.07
CA LEU A 236 -5.08 -11.00 -6.13
C LEU A 236 -3.80 -11.32 -6.90
N HIS A 237 -3.42 -10.41 -7.79
CA HIS A 237 -2.24 -10.54 -8.63
C HIS A 237 -0.94 -10.72 -7.84
N TRP A 238 -0.83 -9.93 -6.78
CA TRP A 238 0.30 -9.89 -5.87
C TRP A 238 -0.17 -9.28 -4.54
N TRP A 239 0.37 -9.76 -3.42
CA TRP A 239 0.05 -9.24 -2.10
C TRP A 239 1.31 -8.98 -1.27
N CYS A 240 1.43 -7.79 -0.72
CA CYS A 240 2.70 -7.28 -0.20
C CYS A 240 3.13 -7.91 1.13
N THR A 241 2.21 -8.40 1.96
CA THR A 241 2.54 -8.84 3.33
C THR A 241 3.30 -10.16 3.36
N SER A 242 3.14 -10.99 2.34
CA SER A 242 3.85 -12.24 2.17
C SER A 242 5.03 -12.13 1.19
N ALA A 243 5.21 -10.97 0.54
CA ALA A 243 6.17 -10.80 -0.54
C ALA A 243 7.55 -10.39 -0.04
N THR A 244 8.59 -11.19 -0.32
CA THR A 244 9.97 -10.90 0.09
C THR A 244 10.47 -9.53 -0.38
N SER A 245 10.00 -9.04 -1.53
CA SER A 245 10.34 -7.73 -2.06
C SER A 245 9.86 -6.55 -1.18
N ALA A 246 8.85 -6.75 -0.34
CA ALA A 246 8.37 -5.75 0.62
C ALA A 246 9.03 -5.88 2.01
N HIS A 247 9.90 -6.88 2.19
CA HIS A 247 10.56 -7.17 3.46
C HIS A 247 12.06 -6.84 3.37
N GLY A 248 12.44 -5.75 4.03
CA GLY A 248 13.81 -5.24 4.02
C GLY A 248 13.96 -3.87 4.69
N ALA A 249 12.93 -3.42 5.40
CA ALA A 249 12.93 -2.15 6.11
C ALA A 249 13.92 -2.17 7.29
N GLY A 250 14.49 -1.00 7.60
CA GLY A 250 15.40 -0.84 8.74
C GLY A 250 14.70 -0.98 10.08
N ASP A 251 13.46 -0.50 10.18
CA ASP A 251 12.62 -0.59 11.36
C ASP A 251 11.57 -1.70 11.20
N PRO A 252 11.24 -2.42 12.28
CA PRO A 252 10.18 -3.43 12.26
C PRO A 252 8.80 -2.79 12.26
N VAL A 253 7.77 -3.56 11.89
CA VAL A 253 6.39 -3.07 11.76
C VAL A 253 5.88 -2.37 13.03
N TYR A 254 6.14 -2.90 14.23
CA TYR A 254 5.66 -2.26 15.47
C TYR A 254 6.21 -0.84 15.69
N VAL A 255 7.35 -0.51 15.06
CA VAL A 255 7.95 0.83 15.11
C VAL A 255 7.41 1.69 13.97
N SER A 256 7.44 1.19 12.73
CA SER A 256 7.04 1.97 11.55
C SER A 256 5.54 2.26 11.50
N TYR A 257 4.71 1.40 12.09
CA TYR A 257 3.24 1.53 12.20
C TYR A 257 2.80 1.99 13.61
N ARG A 258 3.65 2.76 14.31
CA ARG A 258 3.35 3.27 15.66
C ARG A 258 1.99 3.97 15.74
N ALA A 259 1.69 4.86 14.78
CA ALA A 259 0.49 5.67 14.80
C ALA A 259 -0.77 4.80 14.67
N GLU A 260 -0.79 3.91 13.68
CA GLU A 260 -1.89 2.98 13.43
C GLU A 260 -2.09 2.00 14.60
N LEU A 261 -1.01 1.44 15.15
CA LEU A 261 -1.11 0.53 16.29
C LEU A 261 -1.57 1.24 17.56
N THR A 262 -1.17 2.50 17.76
CA THR A 262 -1.65 3.32 18.88
C THR A 262 -3.15 3.61 18.72
N GLU A 263 -3.63 3.89 17.51
CA GLU A 263 -5.06 4.08 17.24
C GLU A 263 -5.85 2.78 17.46
N LEU A 264 -5.31 1.65 17.03
CA LEU A 264 -6.00 0.35 17.10
C LEU A 264 -6.13 -0.20 18.52
N MET A 265 -5.17 0.10 19.40
CA MET A 265 -5.00 -0.55 20.72
C MET A 265 -4.97 0.44 21.89
N GLY A 266 -4.99 1.74 21.62
CA GLY A 266 -4.70 2.77 22.61
C GLY A 266 -3.22 2.84 23.01
N LYS A 267 -2.82 3.98 23.58
CA LYS A 267 -1.42 4.23 23.95
C LYS A 267 -0.87 3.19 24.94
N ALA A 268 -1.65 2.83 25.96
CA ALA A 268 -1.19 1.90 27.00
C ALA A 268 -1.01 0.47 26.45
N GLY A 269 -1.92 0.00 25.60
CA GLY A 269 -1.79 -1.27 24.89
C GLY A 269 -0.58 -1.28 23.95
N TYR A 270 -0.37 -0.20 23.19
CA TYR A 270 0.80 -0.06 22.31
C TYR A 270 2.12 -0.04 23.08
N ASP A 271 2.23 0.74 24.17
CA ASP A 271 3.44 0.78 24.99
C ASP A 271 3.78 -0.62 25.52
N ARG A 272 2.78 -1.39 25.97
CA ARG A 272 3.01 -2.78 26.41
C ARG A 272 3.42 -3.71 25.27
N LEU A 273 2.85 -3.53 24.08
CA LEU A 273 3.25 -4.27 22.88
C LEU A 273 4.72 -4.00 22.52
N VAL A 274 5.16 -2.74 22.61
CA VAL A 274 6.56 -2.34 22.33
C VAL A 274 7.51 -3.11 23.23
N GLU A 275 7.27 -3.15 24.55
CA GLU A 275 8.12 -3.89 25.49
C GLU A 275 8.27 -5.36 25.09
N LEU A 276 7.17 -6.03 24.73
CA LEU A 276 7.18 -7.44 24.32
C LEU A 276 7.91 -7.66 22.98
N CYS A 277 7.76 -6.74 22.03
CA CYS A 277 8.48 -6.77 20.77
C CYS A 277 9.99 -6.55 20.96
N GLU A 278 10.38 -5.61 21.82
CA GLU A 278 11.77 -5.33 22.18
C GLU A 278 12.40 -6.52 22.91
N GLU A 279 11.72 -7.12 23.88
CA GLU A 279 12.15 -8.35 24.57
C GLU A 279 12.40 -9.49 23.57
N ARG A 280 11.47 -9.69 22.62
CA ARG A 280 11.61 -10.69 21.56
C ARG A 280 12.85 -10.44 20.70
N LEU A 281 13.06 -9.20 20.25
CA LEU A 281 14.18 -8.84 19.38
C LEU A 281 15.52 -8.82 20.11
N ALA A 282 15.54 -8.57 21.42
CA ALA A 282 16.73 -8.62 22.26
C ALA A 282 17.13 -10.05 22.67
N SER A 283 16.29 -11.05 22.38
CA SER A 283 16.60 -12.45 22.64
C SER A 283 17.92 -12.87 22.00
N GLN A 284 18.80 -13.49 22.78
CA GLN A 284 20.09 -14.01 22.29
C GLN A 284 19.96 -15.37 21.57
N LEU A 285 18.77 -15.95 21.55
CA LEU A 285 18.46 -17.17 20.82
C LEU A 285 17.97 -16.84 19.41
N PRO A 286 18.10 -17.76 18.44
CA PRO A 286 17.43 -17.61 17.15
C PRO A 286 15.94 -17.29 17.36
N LEU A 287 15.44 -16.30 16.64
CA LEU A 287 14.03 -15.91 16.73
C LEU A 287 13.15 -17.11 16.39
N LEU A 288 12.29 -17.50 17.34
CA LEU A 288 11.27 -18.52 17.09
C LEU A 288 10.24 -17.94 16.12
N ALA A 289 9.95 -18.68 15.04
CA ALA A 289 8.97 -18.29 14.03
C ALA A 289 9.25 -16.89 13.45
N PRO A 290 10.39 -16.65 12.78
CA PRO A 290 10.62 -15.43 12.03
C PRO A 290 9.66 -15.37 10.83
N HIS A 291 9.36 -14.16 10.35
CA HIS A 291 8.50 -14.04 9.18
C HIS A 291 9.22 -14.63 7.96
N PRO A 292 8.62 -15.54 7.19
CA PRO A 292 9.34 -16.23 6.10
C PRO A 292 9.75 -15.29 4.97
N ALA A 293 9.08 -14.14 4.83
CA ALA A 293 9.42 -13.14 3.83
C ALA A 293 10.59 -12.24 4.25
N ASP A 294 10.96 -12.22 5.53
CA ASP A 294 12.11 -11.44 5.99
C ASP A 294 13.43 -12.01 5.43
N PRO A 295 14.42 -11.13 5.14
CA PRO A 295 15.75 -11.58 4.81
C PRO A 295 16.30 -12.50 5.90
N VAL A 296 16.89 -13.63 5.51
CA VAL A 296 17.66 -14.46 6.43
C VAL A 296 18.87 -13.64 6.88
N GLY A 297 18.94 -13.35 8.19
CA GLY A 297 20.07 -12.65 8.82
C GLY A 297 21.38 -13.42 8.72
#